data_AF-A0A3N6RLY9-F1
#
_entry.id   AF-A0A3N6RLY9-F1
#
_cell.length_a   1.000
_cell.length_b   1.000
_cell.length_c   1.000
_cell.angle_alpha   90.00
_cell.angle_beta   90.00
_cell.angle_gamma   90.00
#
_symmetry.space_group_name_H-M   'P 1'
#
loop_
_entity.id
_entity.type
_entity.pdbx_description
1 polymer ?
#
loop_
_entity_poly.entity_id
_entity_poly.type
_entity_poly.pdbx_seq_one_letter_code
_entity_poly.pdbx_strand_id
1 'polypeptide(L)'
;MRRFVLQLITNDKFSSVEHRVRANRDGPRISVACFFSSNLFPNSTVYEPIKELLSDEDPAKYRDLTILEYTAGYLAGGFNGKSHLSKFRI
;
A
#
# COMPACT_ATOMS: atom_id res chain seq x y z
N MET A 1 2.46 0.30 9.61
CA MET A 1 2.77 -0.13 8.23
C MET A 1 1.53 -0.12 7.37
N ARG A 2 1.30 0.96 6.61
CA ARG A 2 0.24 0.97 5.60
C ARG A 2 0.54 -0.12 4.55
N ARG A 3 -0.42 -0.96 4.17
CA ARG A 3 -0.35 -1.97 3.08
C ARG A 3 -1.13 -1.48 1.87
N PHE A 4 -0.45 -1.09 0.81
CA PHE A 4 -0.98 -0.11 -0.13
C PHE A 4 -1.53 -0.70 -1.43
N VAL A 5 -1.03 -1.86 -1.85
CA VAL A 5 -1.46 -2.51 -3.11
C VAL A 5 -2.94 -2.87 -3.06
N LEU A 6 -3.44 -3.39 -1.93
CA LEU A 6 -4.84 -3.77 -1.80
C LEU A 6 -5.78 -2.56 -1.95
N GLN A 7 -5.43 -1.42 -1.37
CA GLN A 7 -6.22 -0.19 -1.51
C GLN A 7 -6.25 0.31 -2.96
N LEU A 8 -5.11 0.24 -3.66
CA LEU A 8 -5.01 0.61 -5.07
C LEU A 8 -5.88 -0.29 -5.96
N ILE A 9 -5.68 -1.62 -5.90
CA ILE A 9 -6.38 -2.54 -6.81
C ILE A 9 -7.88 -2.57 -6.53
N THR A 10 -8.31 -2.24 -5.32
CA THR A 10 -9.74 -2.17 -4.98
C THR A 10 -10.36 -0.79 -5.18
N ASN A 11 -9.64 0.16 -5.77
CA ASN A 11 -10.12 1.52 -6.02
C ASN A 11 -10.70 2.22 -4.78
N ASP A 12 -10.02 2.10 -3.63
CA ASP A 12 -10.46 2.58 -2.31
C ASP A 12 -11.64 1.83 -1.64
N LYS A 13 -12.11 0.69 -2.19
CA LYS A 13 -13.09 -0.13 -1.46
C LYS A 13 -12.54 -0.71 -0.15
N PHE A 14 -11.23 -0.97 -0.10
CA PHE A 14 -10.52 -1.24 1.15
C PHE A 14 -9.56 -0.12 1.50
N SER A 15 -9.59 0.30 2.77
CA SER A 15 -8.71 1.34 3.29
C SER A 15 -7.48 0.76 3.97
N SER A 16 -6.31 1.27 3.61
CA SER A 16 -5.06 0.97 4.28
C SER A 16 -4.79 1.96 5.40
N VAL A 17 -4.86 1.49 6.64
CA VAL A 17 -4.77 2.35 7.82
C VAL A 17 -3.38 2.40 8.43
N GLU A 18 -3.10 3.51 9.11
CA GLU A 18 -1.91 3.63 9.94
C GLU A 18 -2.04 2.83 11.22
N HIS A 19 -0.98 2.13 11.58
CA HIS A 19 -0.87 1.43 12.84
C HIS A 19 0.48 1.72 13.47
N ARG A 20 0.47 1.92 14.80
CA ARG A 20 1.64 2.12 15.65
C ARG A 20 1.60 1.16 16.83
N VAL A 21 2.77 0.79 17.32
CA VAL A 21 2.93 0.04 18.56
C VAL A 21 3.41 0.99 19.64
N ARG A 22 2.72 1.00 20.79
CA ARG A 22 3.20 1.72 21.98
C ARG A 22 4.20 0.84 22.73
N ALA A 23 5.28 1.46 23.20
CA ALA A 23 6.23 0.81 24.11
C ALA A 23 5.53 0.46 25.42
N ASN A 24 5.81 -0.72 25.96
CA ASN A 24 5.36 -1.16 27.27
C ASN A 24 6.41 -0.83 28.33
N ARG A 25 5.98 -0.46 29.54
CA ARG A 25 6.87 -0.26 30.70
C ARG A 25 6.98 -1.50 31.59
N ASP A 26 5.99 -2.38 31.54
CA ASP A 26 5.84 -3.47 32.53
C ASP A 26 6.52 -4.78 32.12
N GLY A 27 6.96 -4.90 30.88
CA GLY A 27 7.63 -6.10 30.37
C GLY A 27 7.65 -6.20 28.85
N PRO A 28 8.36 -7.21 28.30
CA PRO A 28 8.50 -7.38 26.86
C PRO A 28 7.15 -7.69 26.19
N ARG A 29 6.91 -7.09 25.02
CA ARG A 29 5.82 -7.44 24.11
C ARG A 29 6.41 -8.08 22.86
N ILE A 30 6.05 -9.33 22.58
CA ILE A 30 6.52 -10.07 21.42
C ILE A 30 5.36 -10.21 20.42
N SER A 31 5.64 -9.96 19.14
CA SER A 31 4.70 -10.17 18.04
C SER A 31 5.44 -10.58 16.79
N VAL A 32 4.89 -11.51 16.01
CA VAL A 32 5.41 -11.91 14.71
C VAL A 32 4.43 -11.47 13.64
N ALA A 33 4.91 -10.67 12.68
CA ALA A 33 4.09 -10.19 11.57
C ALA A 33 4.46 -10.93 10.27
N CYS A 34 3.45 -11.34 9.51
CA CYS A 34 3.61 -11.95 8.20
C CYS A 34 3.00 -11.06 7.12
N PHE A 35 3.73 -10.80 6.04
CA PHE A 35 3.32 -9.93 4.93
C PHE A 35 3.28 -10.73 3.63
N PHE A 36 2.15 -10.70 2.93
CA PHE A 36 2.02 -11.24 1.58
C PHE A 36 2.34 -10.12 0.57
N SER A 37 3.39 -10.32 -0.21
CA SER A 37 3.89 -9.31 -1.15
C SER A 37 4.84 -9.97 -2.16
N SER A 38 4.87 -9.45 -3.40
CA SER A 38 5.86 -9.81 -4.42
C SER A 38 7.13 -8.94 -4.37
N ASN A 39 7.31 -8.10 -3.35
CA ASN A 39 8.46 -7.19 -3.25
C ASN A 39 9.82 -7.91 -3.27
N LEU A 40 9.91 -9.09 -2.64
CA LEU A 40 11.17 -9.85 -2.52
C LEU A 40 11.55 -10.57 -3.82
N PHE A 41 10.54 -10.93 -4.62
CA PHE A 41 10.70 -11.58 -5.91
C PHE A 41 9.83 -10.84 -6.92
N PRO A 42 10.24 -9.61 -7.30
CA PRO A 42 9.43 -8.78 -8.17
C PRO A 42 9.32 -9.41 -9.54
N ASN A 43 8.11 -9.37 -10.09
CA ASN A 43 7.82 -9.71 -11.48
C ASN A 43 7.41 -8.44 -12.23
N SER A 44 7.21 -8.56 -13.53
CA SER A 44 6.72 -7.47 -14.39
C SER A 44 5.21 -7.21 -14.26
N THR A 45 4.55 -7.74 -13.22
CA THR A 45 3.11 -7.52 -13.01
C THR A 45 2.85 -6.04 -12.76
N VAL A 46 1.96 -5.50 -13.59
CA VAL A 46 1.40 -4.16 -13.46
C VAL A 46 0.16 -4.25 -12.59
N TYR A 47 0.09 -3.40 -11.56
CA TYR A 47 -1.06 -3.27 -10.68
C TYR A 47 -1.84 -2.03 -11.09
N GLU A 48 -3.12 -2.23 -11.37
CA GLU A 48 -4.10 -1.20 -11.68
C GLU A 48 -5.38 -1.46 -10.87
N PRO A 49 -6.28 -0.46 -10.73
CA PRO A 49 -7.63 -0.71 -10.22
C PRO A 49 -8.31 -1.86 -10.99
N ILE A 50 -8.90 -2.81 -10.26
CA ILE A 50 -9.64 -3.94 -10.83
C ILE A 50 -10.80 -3.39 -11.65
N LYS A 51 -10.81 -3.72 -12.96
CA LYS A 51 -11.73 -3.12 -13.95
C LYS A 51 -13.19 -3.40 -13.62
N GLU A 52 -13.47 -4.58 -13.07
CA GLU A 52 -14.78 -5.03 -12.63
C GLU A 52 -15.32 -4.24 -11.42
N LEU A 53 -14.47 -3.47 -10.73
CA LEU A 53 -14.88 -2.60 -9.63
C LEU A 53 -15.11 -1.15 -10.06
N LEU A 54 -14.81 -0.80 -11.31
CA LEU A 54 -14.96 0.56 -11.85
C LEU A 54 -16.37 0.77 -12.43
N SER A 55 -16.83 2.02 -12.39
CA SER A 55 -18.10 2.46 -12.97
C SER A 55 -18.04 3.94 -13.35
N ASP A 56 -19.05 4.46 -14.04
CA ASP A 56 -19.14 5.89 -14.35
C ASP A 56 -19.23 6.74 -13.07
N GLU A 57 -19.86 6.21 -12.02
CA GLU A 57 -19.95 6.86 -10.70
C GLU A 57 -18.68 6.66 -9.83
N ASP A 58 -17.89 5.62 -10.09
CA ASP A 58 -16.63 5.34 -9.40
C ASP A 58 -15.50 5.04 -10.40
N PRO A 59 -14.96 6.08 -11.07
CA PRO A 59 -13.87 5.91 -12.02
C PRO A 59 -12.56 5.53 -11.32
N ALA A 60 -11.56 5.16 -12.11
CA ALA A 60 -10.24 4.83 -11.60
C ALA A 60 -9.62 6.03 -10.85
N LYS A 61 -9.28 5.82 -9.58
CA LYS A 61 -8.63 6.83 -8.71
C LYS A 61 -7.11 6.76 -8.76
N TYR A 62 -6.57 5.69 -9.33
CA TYR A 62 -5.15 5.38 -9.34
C TYR A 62 -4.70 5.02 -10.75
N ARG A 63 -3.52 5.50 -11.12
CA ARG A 63 -2.81 5.01 -12.31
C ARG A 63 -2.19 3.64 -12.04
N ASP A 64 -1.75 3.01 -13.11
CA ASP A 64 -0.99 1.78 -13.03
C ASP A 64 0.41 1.99 -12.39
N LEU A 65 0.93 0.93 -11.78
CA LEU A 65 2.27 0.90 -11.24
C LEU A 65 2.85 -0.51 -11.24
N THR A 66 4.17 -0.61 -11.12
CA THR A 66 4.82 -1.86 -10.73
C THR A 66 5.14 -1.87 -9.24
N ILE A 67 5.20 -3.06 -8.65
CA ILE A 67 5.56 -3.17 -7.23
C ILE A 67 6.95 -2.61 -6.93
N LEU A 68 7.86 -2.69 -7.90
CA LEU A 68 9.22 -2.18 -7.81
C LEU A 68 9.23 -0.64 -7.78
N GLU A 69 8.48 0.00 -8.68
CA GLU A 69 8.32 1.46 -8.72
C GLU A 69 7.78 1.98 -7.38
N TYR A 70 6.72 1.34 -6.88
CA TYR A 70 6.12 1.69 -5.58
C TYR A 70 7.12 1.54 -4.43
N THR A 71 7.82 0.40 -4.37
CA THR A 71 8.72 0.08 -3.25
C THR A 71 9.97 0.95 -3.24
N ALA A 72 10.56 1.22 -4.41
CA ALA A 72 11.72 2.11 -4.53
C ALA A 72 11.37 3.52 -4.07
N GLY A 73 10.23 4.06 -4.53
CA GLY A 73 9.76 5.37 -4.12
C GLY A 73 9.39 5.45 -2.63
N TYR A 74 8.78 4.39 -2.09
CA TYR A 74 8.41 4.31 -0.67
C TYR A 74 9.64 4.29 0.24
N LEU A 75 10.67 3.50 -0.10
CA LEU A 75 11.91 3.43 0.68
C LEU A 75 12.73 4.72 0.61
N ALA A 76 12.72 5.40 -0.55
CA ALA A 76 13.39 6.69 -0.71
C ALA A 76 12.63 7.84 -0.02
N GLY A 77 11.31 7.73 0.08
CA GLY A 77 10.45 8.70 0.76
C GLY A 77 10.48 8.49 2.27
N GLY A 78 11.30 9.26 2.98
CA GLY A 78 11.32 9.26 4.45
C GLY A 78 9.96 9.53 5.11
N PHE A 79 9.89 9.43 6.44
CA PHE A 79 8.65 9.63 7.20
C PHE A 79 8.18 11.10 7.20
N ASN A 80 7.38 11.48 6.21
CA ASN A 80 6.77 12.81 6.11
C ASN A 80 5.26 12.82 6.43
N GLY A 81 4.72 11.71 6.95
CA GLY A 81 3.30 11.55 7.29
C GLY A 81 2.35 11.46 6.09
N LYS A 82 2.84 11.66 4.86
CA LYS A 82 2.04 11.52 3.64
C LYS A 82 2.12 10.09 3.11
N SER A 83 0.99 9.61 2.58
CA SER A 83 0.94 8.31 1.91
C SER A 83 1.79 8.36 0.65
N HIS A 84 2.73 7.42 0.47
CA HIS A 84 3.45 7.32 -0.81
C HIS A 84 2.49 7.01 -1.98
N LEU A 85 1.40 6.30 -1.70
CA LEU A 85 0.33 5.98 -2.65
C LEU A 85 -0.31 7.22 -3.29
N SER A 86 -0.27 8.39 -2.64
CA SER A 86 -0.84 9.62 -3.21
C SER A 86 -0.15 10.07 -4.50
N LYS A 87 1.10 9.64 -4.75
CA LYS A 87 1.83 9.93 -5.99
C LYS A 87 1.29 9.16 -7.20
N PHE A 88 0.42 8.18 -6.96
CA PHE A 88 -0.18 7.33 -7.98
C PHE A 88 -1.67 7.62 -8.17
N ARG A 89 -2.22 8.63 -7.49
CA ARG A 89 -3.59 9.08 -7.76
C ARG A 89 -3.65 9.84 -9.08
N ILE A 90 -4.78 9.70 -9.78
CA ILE A 90 -5.16 10.47 -10.97
C ILE A 90 -5.78 11.80 -10.54
#